data_AF-U6N0L6-F1
#
_entry.id   AF-U6N0L6-F1
#
_cell.length_a   1.000
_cell.length_b   1.000
_cell.length_c   1.000
_cell.angle_alpha   90.00
_cell.angle_beta   90.00
_cell.angle_gamma   90.00
#
_symmetry.space_group_name_H-M   'P 1'
#
loop_
_entity.id
_entity.type
_entity.pdbx_description
1 polymer ?
#
loop_
_entity_poly.entity_id
_entity_poly.type
_entity_poly.pdbx_seq_one_letter_code
_entity_poly.pdbx_strand_id
1 'polypeptide(L)'
;LDFSRDSILEARQRVRQRQRELLLQQMLQQPEYHVGDVLGPRVWGFAAKEEFDVVSVQLAIHYMVASQQQLQQLLQRSAARLAPGGKFIGSTVCCRELGRHVLQLRQLLPEHLQQLQQQQLQQQETDAADELARVYEQQLAAAAAADKRVFFSGNSVFCIFFDEDTLARILDPYQLPEPHETEGGLPLLELLAAKGLQRQAVTLQVLQQLSSSYGLKYHFWLRSSIDAEEYVFPFAAARAAAQQQGLSCCLSVSFPRLLAAATSHPTTAADTLRWLQQQKHKRSRQLTPQQQAAFALYKAFAFVKEAPSSSSSSSSSSSSNSSSGAAQQTGASAGNSSNSSSL
;
A
#
# COMPACT_ATOMS: atom_id res chain seq x y z
N LEU A 1 5.83 -3.22 -18.89
CA LEU A 1 6.03 -1.76 -18.85
C LEU A 1 6.83 -1.46 -17.61
N ASP A 2 7.91 -0.68 -17.71
CA ASP A 2 8.69 -0.20 -16.57
C ASP A 2 9.33 1.14 -16.94
N PHE A 3 9.61 2.01 -15.97
CA PHE A 3 10.31 3.27 -16.22
C PHE A 3 11.80 3.02 -16.48
N SER A 4 12.37 1.97 -15.91
CA SER A 4 13.78 1.58 -16.06
C SER A 4 14.00 0.77 -17.33
N ARG A 5 14.86 1.29 -18.21
CA ARG A 5 15.29 0.58 -19.41
C ARG A 5 16.01 -0.72 -19.05
N ASP A 6 16.84 -0.70 -18.01
CA ASP A 6 17.62 -1.86 -17.60
C ASP A 6 16.72 -2.97 -17.07
N SER A 7 15.68 -2.64 -16.29
CA SER A 7 14.65 -3.59 -15.85
C SER A 7 13.94 -4.25 -17.04
N ILE A 8 13.64 -3.48 -18.10
CA ILE A 8 13.04 -4.03 -19.32
C ILE A 8 14.01 -4.96 -20.07
N LEU A 9 15.28 -4.58 -20.17
CA LEU A 9 16.30 -5.43 -20.82
C LEU A 9 16.49 -6.74 -20.06
N GLU A 10 16.52 -6.67 -18.72
CA GLU A 10 16.58 -7.85 -17.87
C GLU A 10 15.34 -8.73 -18.03
N ALA A 11 14.14 -8.15 -18.04
CA ALA A 11 12.91 -8.90 -18.26
C ALA A 11 12.93 -9.65 -19.60
N ARG A 12 13.38 -8.99 -20.68
CA ARG A 12 13.58 -9.62 -22.00
C ARG A 12 14.58 -10.77 -21.95
N GLN A 13 15.70 -10.58 -21.25
CA GLN A 13 16.70 -11.62 -21.08
C GLN A 13 16.15 -12.83 -20.32
N ARG A 14 15.41 -12.61 -19.23
CA ARG A 14 14.80 -13.67 -18.42
C ARG A 14 13.76 -14.49 -19.20
N VAL A 15 13.00 -13.87 -20.09
CA VAL A 15 12.05 -14.59 -20.97
C VAL A 15 12.80 -15.42 -22.01
N ARG A 16 13.85 -14.87 -22.63
CA ARG A 16 14.69 -15.63 -23.59
C ARG A 16 15.37 -16.84 -22.93
N GLN A 17 15.90 -16.69 -21.73
CA GLN A 17 16.53 -17.79 -20.99
C GLN A 17 15.54 -18.90 -20.61
N ARG A 18 14.26 -18.55 -20.45
CA ARG A 18 13.18 -19.45 -20.05
C ARG A 18 12.28 -19.87 -21.21
N GLN A 19 12.68 -19.62 -22.46
CA GLN A 19 11.84 -19.85 -23.64
C GLN A 19 11.40 -21.32 -23.82
N ARG A 20 12.06 -22.27 -23.15
CA ARG A 20 11.69 -23.69 -23.10
C ARG A 20 10.64 -24.04 -22.04
N GLU A 21 10.26 -23.11 -21.17
CA GLU A 21 9.21 -23.31 -20.19
C GLU A 21 7.85 -23.40 -20.89
N LEU A 22 7.06 -24.43 -20.54
CA LEU A 22 5.77 -24.73 -21.15
C LEU A 22 4.83 -23.51 -21.17
N LEU A 23 4.81 -22.72 -20.10
CA LEU A 23 3.94 -21.54 -19.99
C LEU A 23 4.27 -20.47 -21.05
N LEU A 24 5.56 -20.27 -21.36
CA LEU A 24 5.97 -19.34 -22.41
C LEU A 24 5.72 -19.91 -23.81
N GLN A 25 5.78 -21.23 -23.98
CA GLN A 25 5.45 -21.88 -25.25
C GLN A 25 3.94 -21.87 -25.56
N GLN A 26 3.09 -21.78 -24.53
CA GLN A 26 1.64 -21.68 -24.67
C GLN A 26 1.16 -20.26 -25.01
N MET A 27 2.04 -19.25 -24.98
CA MET A 27 1.66 -17.90 -25.35
C MET A 27 1.37 -17.79 -26.85
N LEU A 28 0.16 -17.35 -27.19
CA LEU A 28 -0.26 -17.12 -28.59
C LEU A 28 0.52 -15.99 -29.27
N GLN A 29 0.99 -15.03 -28.48
CA GLN A 29 1.77 -13.88 -28.94
C GLN A 29 3.02 -13.69 -28.07
N GLN A 30 4.08 -13.16 -28.67
CA GLN A 30 5.29 -12.82 -27.93
C GLN A 30 5.02 -11.65 -26.96
N PRO A 31 5.60 -11.65 -25.76
CA PRO A 31 5.46 -10.53 -24.84
C PRO A 31 6.01 -9.23 -25.44
N GLU A 32 5.27 -8.14 -25.28
CA GLU A 32 5.74 -6.80 -25.60
C GLU A 32 6.38 -6.12 -24.37
N TYR A 33 7.37 -5.27 -24.63
CA TYR A 33 8.09 -4.57 -23.56
C TYR A 33 8.24 -3.10 -23.91
N HIS A 34 7.79 -2.27 -22.98
CA HIS A 34 7.70 -0.83 -23.12
C HIS A 34 8.46 -0.16 -21.98
N VAL A 35 9.31 0.81 -22.32
CA VAL A 35 10.03 1.67 -21.37
C VAL A 35 9.31 3.01 -21.28
N GLY A 36 8.97 3.44 -20.08
CA GLY A 36 8.46 4.79 -19.85
C GLY A 36 7.64 4.92 -18.57
N ASP A 37 7.36 6.17 -18.22
CA ASP A 37 6.52 6.52 -17.08
C ASP A 37 5.04 6.22 -17.39
N VAL A 38 4.43 5.35 -16.58
CA VAL A 38 3.02 4.97 -16.67
C VAL A 38 2.07 6.16 -16.44
N LEU A 39 2.53 7.23 -15.79
CA LEU A 39 1.78 8.48 -15.67
C LEU A 39 1.93 9.38 -16.91
N GLY A 40 2.89 9.11 -17.79
CA GLY A 40 3.05 9.79 -19.07
C GLY A 40 2.08 9.27 -20.13
N PRO A 41 1.35 10.12 -20.86
CA PRO A 41 0.39 9.66 -21.88
C PRO A 41 1.06 8.95 -23.06
N ARG A 42 2.32 9.30 -23.38
CA ARG A 42 3.06 8.73 -24.51
C ARG A 42 3.26 7.22 -24.38
N VAL A 43 3.48 6.73 -23.16
CA VAL A 43 3.78 5.31 -22.96
C VAL A 43 2.58 4.42 -23.22
N TRP A 44 1.35 4.95 -23.18
CA TRP A 44 0.12 4.20 -23.45
C TRP A 44 -0.17 3.99 -24.93
N GLY A 45 0.68 4.50 -25.84
CA GLY A 45 0.52 4.31 -27.28
C GLY A 45 0.38 2.85 -27.69
N PHE A 46 1.08 1.92 -27.01
CA PHE A 46 0.97 0.49 -27.27
C PHE A 46 -0.43 -0.06 -26.99
N ALA A 47 -1.13 0.51 -26.01
CA ALA A 47 -2.44 0.05 -25.56
C ALA A 47 -3.60 0.71 -26.33
N ALA A 48 -3.33 1.58 -27.31
CA ALA A 48 -4.35 2.41 -27.95
C ALA A 48 -5.46 1.59 -28.64
N LYS A 49 -5.16 0.37 -29.09
CA LYS A 49 -6.10 -0.54 -29.75
C LYS A 49 -6.34 -1.85 -28.99
N GLU A 50 -5.78 -1.96 -27.79
CA GLU A 50 -5.85 -3.18 -26.98
C GLU A 50 -6.90 -3.05 -25.88
N GLU A 51 -7.51 -4.18 -25.52
CA GLU A 51 -8.28 -4.36 -24.30
C GLU A 51 -7.62 -5.46 -23.46
N PHE A 52 -7.56 -5.25 -22.15
CA PHE A 52 -6.94 -6.17 -21.20
C PHE A 52 -7.97 -6.76 -20.25
N ASP A 53 -7.84 -8.05 -19.98
CA ASP A 53 -8.59 -8.69 -18.88
C ASP A 53 -8.02 -8.32 -17.51
N VAL A 54 -6.71 -8.06 -17.45
CA VAL A 54 -5.99 -7.77 -16.21
C VAL A 54 -4.95 -6.68 -16.43
N VAL A 55 -4.97 -5.67 -15.57
CA VAL A 55 -3.87 -4.72 -15.37
C VAL A 55 -3.24 -5.06 -14.01
N SER A 56 -1.93 -5.28 -13.97
CA SER A 56 -1.22 -5.74 -12.78
C SER A 56 -0.11 -4.77 -12.39
N VAL A 57 -0.19 -4.22 -11.16
CA VAL A 57 0.81 -3.29 -10.60
C VAL A 57 1.33 -3.86 -9.28
N GLN A 58 2.44 -4.60 -9.34
CA GLN A 58 2.99 -5.30 -8.19
C GLN A 58 4.15 -4.54 -7.57
N LEU A 59 4.04 -4.23 -6.27
CA LEU A 59 5.08 -3.56 -5.48
C LEU A 59 5.65 -2.30 -6.14
N ALA A 60 4.79 -1.52 -6.81
CA ALA A 60 5.23 -0.35 -7.58
C ALA A 60 4.39 0.91 -7.35
N ILE A 61 3.13 0.75 -6.93
CA ILE A 61 2.16 1.86 -6.93
C ILE A 61 2.55 3.00 -5.95
N HIS A 62 3.27 2.67 -4.87
CA HIS A 62 3.77 3.62 -3.89
C HIS A 62 4.97 4.46 -4.38
N TYR A 63 5.63 4.08 -5.48
CA TYR A 63 6.65 4.94 -6.11
C TYR A 63 6.06 5.97 -7.06
N MET A 64 4.91 5.65 -7.69
CA MET A 64 4.34 6.48 -8.75
C MET A 64 3.23 7.42 -8.25
N VAL A 65 2.46 7.04 -7.23
CA VAL A 65 1.27 7.78 -6.79
C VAL A 65 1.56 8.63 -5.56
N ALA A 66 2.09 9.84 -5.77
CA ALA A 66 2.29 10.82 -4.70
C ALA A 66 1.04 11.68 -4.44
N SER A 67 0.14 11.82 -5.41
CA SER A 67 -1.03 12.70 -5.35
C SER A 67 -2.32 12.02 -5.83
N GLN A 68 -3.46 12.59 -5.44
CA GLN A 68 -4.78 12.15 -5.91
C GLN A 68 -4.89 12.24 -7.45
N GLN A 69 -4.37 13.30 -8.05
CA GLN A 69 -4.41 13.50 -9.50
C GLN A 69 -3.66 12.38 -10.24
N GLN A 70 -2.45 12.01 -9.78
CA GLN A 70 -1.68 10.92 -10.37
C GLN A 70 -2.42 9.58 -10.24
N LEU A 71 -3.06 9.32 -9.10
CA LEU A 71 -3.87 8.12 -8.94
C LEU A 71 -5.04 8.09 -9.93
N GLN A 72 -5.79 9.20 -10.03
CA GLN A 72 -6.92 9.30 -10.93
C GLN A 72 -6.50 9.07 -12.38
N GLN A 73 -5.36 9.64 -12.81
CA GLN A 73 -4.82 9.41 -14.15
C GLN A 73 -4.47 7.94 -14.38
N LEU A 74 -3.79 7.28 -13.43
CA LEU A 74 -3.45 5.86 -13.53
C LEU A 74 -4.70 4.98 -13.63
N LEU A 75 -5.69 5.22 -12.76
CA LEU A 75 -6.93 4.46 -12.71
C LEU A 75 -7.78 4.70 -13.96
N GLN A 76 -7.90 5.95 -14.41
CA GLN A 76 -8.62 6.30 -15.63
C GLN A 76 -8.05 5.58 -16.85
N ARG A 77 -6.72 5.60 -17.03
CA ARG A 77 -6.08 4.93 -18.18
C ARG A 77 -6.21 3.41 -18.09
N SER A 78 -6.05 2.85 -16.90
CA SER A 78 -6.23 1.42 -16.67
C SER A 78 -7.68 0.99 -16.95
N ALA A 79 -8.66 1.69 -16.38
CA ALA A 79 -10.09 1.43 -16.59
C ALA A 79 -10.49 1.59 -18.06
N ALA A 80 -9.95 2.58 -18.76
CA ALA A 80 -10.22 2.81 -20.19
C ALA A 80 -9.67 1.70 -21.11
N ARG A 81 -8.78 0.83 -20.60
CA ARG A 81 -8.21 -0.30 -21.35
C ARG A 81 -8.64 -1.66 -20.80
N LEU A 82 -9.29 -1.72 -19.65
CA LEU A 82 -9.83 -2.97 -19.12
C LEU A 82 -11.11 -3.36 -19.85
N ALA A 83 -11.29 -4.63 -20.18
CA ALA A 83 -12.59 -5.16 -20.60
C ALA A 83 -13.62 -5.08 -19.45
N PRO A 84 -14.93 -5.04 -19.73
CA PRO A 84 -15.96 -5.21 -18.69
C PRO A 84 -15.72 -6.48 -17.86
N GLY A 85 -15.72 -6.37 -16.53
CA GLY A 85 -15.34 -7.47 -15.63
C GLY A 85 -13.83 -7.71 -15.48
N GLY A 86 -13.00 -6.99 -16.23
CA GLY A 86 -11.55 -7.01 -16.11
C GLY A 86 -11.06 -6.47 -14.77
N LYS A 87 -9.84 -6.84 -14.38
CA LYS A 87 -9.30 -6.61 -13.03
C LYS A 87 -8.08 -5.70 -13.03
N PHE A 88 -8.11 -4.69 -12.18
CA PHE A 88 -6.91 -3.97 -11.76
C PHE A 88 -6.40 -4.57 -10.45
N ILE A 89 -5.31 -5.33 -10.52
CA ILE A 89 -4.71 -6.00 -9.37
C ILE A 89 -3.39 -5.36 -8.98
N GLY A 90 -3.06 -5.41 -7.70
CA GLY A 90 -1.77 -4.92 -7.26
C GLY A 90 -1.40 -5.31 -5.85
N SER A 91 -0.17 -4.95 -5.49
CA SER A 91 0.35 -5.11 -4.14
C SER A 91 1.10 -3.86 -3.71
N THR A 92 0.96 -3.53 -2.43
CA THR A 92 1.52 -2.30 -1.84
C THR A 92 1.59 -2.42 -0.33
N VAL A 93 2.25 -1.45 0.33
CA VAL A 93 2.32 -1.35 1.78
C VAL A 93 0.92 -1.16 2.37
N CYS A 94 0.63 -1.88 3.44
CA CYS A 94 -0.64 -1.84 4.14
C CYS A 94 -0.66 -0.69 5.15
N CYS A 95 -1.54 0.31 4.98
CA CYS A 95 -1.69 1.44 5.92
C CYS A 95 -1.86 1.00 7.38
N ARG A 96 -2.52 -0.14 7.63
CA ARG A 96 -2.69 -0.68 8.98
C ARG A 96 -1.37 -1.15 9.60
N GLU A 97 -0.55 -1.85 8.84
CA GLU A 97 0.73 -2.36 9.32
C GLU A 97 1.76 -1.22 9.40
N LEU A 98 1.79 -0.35 8.40
CA LEU A 98 2.57 0.88 8.43
C LEU A 98 2.19 1.75 9.65
N GLY A 99 0.91 1.87 9.97
CA GLY A 99 0.45 2.59 11.16
C GLY A 99 1.01 2.02 12.46
N ARG A 100 1.12 0.69 12.58
CA ARG A 100 1.79 0.07 13.75
C ARG A 100 3.26 0.46 13.83
N HIS A 101 3.95 0.53 12.69
CA HIS A 101 5.33 0.99 12.62
C HIS A 101 5.48 2.47 12.96
N VAL A 102 4.58 3.33 12.46
CA VAL A 102 4.51 4.76 12.82
C VAL A 102 4.43 4.94 14.33
N LEU A 103 3.56 4.18 15.01
CA LEU A 103 3.42 4.25 16.46
C LEU A 103 4.66 3.75 17.24
N GLN A 104 5.52 2.97 16.58
CA GLN A 104 6.77 2.43 17.14
C GLN A 104 8.02 3.23 16.72
N LEU A 105 7.84 4.31 15.96
CA LEU A 105 8.93 5.18 15.55
C LEU A 105 9.65 5.75 16.77
N ARG A 106 10.97 5.87 16.63
CA ARG A 106 11.88 6.52 17.56
C ARG A 106 12.73 7.52 16.79
N GLN A 107 13.15 8.61 17.41
CA GLN A 107 14.06 9.53 16.74
C GLN A 107 15.37 8.80 16.44
N LEU A 108 15.85 8.90 15.20
CA LEU A 108 17.16 8.40 14.83
C LEU A 108 18.20 9.39 15.36
N LEU A 109 19.11 8.86 16.18
CA LEU A 109 20.20 9.60 16.81
C LEU A 109 21.55 8.96 16.42
N PRO A 110 22.66 9.72 16.40
CA PRO A 110 24.00 9.19 16.12
C PRO A 110 24.40 7.99 17.00
N GLU A 111 23.89 7.91 18.22
CA GLU A 111 24.13 6.79 19.14
C GLU A 111 23.66 5.44 18.60
N HIS A 112 22.59 5.41 17.79
CA HIS A 112 22.10 4.17 17.19
C HIS A 112 23.11 3.59 16.18
N LEU A 113 23.84 4.45 15.47
CA LEU A 113 24.90 4.03 14.57
C LEU A 113 26.07 3.42 15.36
N GLN A 114 26.47 4.06 16.46
CA GLN A 114 27.52 3.55 17.34
C GLN A 114 27.14 2.19 17.95
N GLN A 115 25.88 2.01 18.35
CA GLN A 115 25.38 0.74 18.87
C GLN A 115 25.40 -0.37 17.82
N LEU A 116 24.98 -0.08 16.58
CA LEU A 116 25.04 -1.03 15.48
C LEU A 116 26.49 -1.46 15.20
N GLN A 117 27.42 -0.51 15.13
CA GLN A 117 28.84 -0.78 14.90
C GLN A 117 29.46 -1.62 16.03
N GLN A 118 29.08 -1.38 17.28
CA GLN A 118 29.53 -2.21 18.41
C GLN A 118 28.97 -3.64 18.35
N GLN A 119 27.70 -3.82 17.95
CA GLN A 119 27.10 -5.14 17.79
C GLN A 119 27.76 -5.94 16.66
N GLN A 120 28.13 -5.29 15.56
CA GLN A 120 28.87 -5.90 14.44
C GLN A 120 30.19 -6.52 14.90
N LEU A 121 30.99 -5.75 15.65
CA LEU A 121 32.29 -6.19 16.17
C LEU A 121 32.17 -7.45 17.05
N GLN A 122 31.02 -7.62 17.72
CA GLN A 122 30.77 -8.76 18.60
C GLN A 122 30.22 -9.99 17.86
N GLN A 123 29.42 -9.82 16.81
CA GLN A 123 28.64 -10.90 16.20
C GLN A 123 29.23 -11.48 14.90
N GLN A 124 30.29 -10.91 14.33
CA GLN A 124 30.89 -11.34 13.05
C GLN A 124 29.88 -11.39 11.86
N GLU A 125 28.70 -10.79 11.97
CA GLU A 125 27.79 -10.53 10.84
C GLU A 125 28.12 -9.17 10.24
N THR A 126 28.79 -9.15 9.09
CA THR A 126 29.31 -7.92 8.48
C THR A 126 28.27 -7.26 7.57
N ASP A 127 27.81 -7.97 6.55
CA ASP A 127 27.18 -7.31 5.40
C ASP A 127 25.80 -6.68 5.69
N ALA A 128 25.00 -7.32 6.55
CA ALA A 128 23.64 -6.86 6.87
C ALA A 128 23.63 -5.54 7.62
N ALA A 129 24.45 -5.52 8.66
CA ALA A 129 24.53 -4.42 9.58
C ALA A 129 25.28 -3.27 8.90
N ASP A 130 26.23 -3.56 8.02
CA ASP A 130 26.94 -2.54 7.24
C ASP A 130 25.98 -1.81 6.29
N GLU A 131 25.08 -2.54 5.64
CA GLU A 131 24.04 -1.96 4.80
C GLU A 131 23.13 -1.04 5.62
N LEU A 132 22.62 -1.51 6.76
CA LEU A 132 21.75 -0.70 7.63
C LEU A 132 22.47 0.52 8.23
N ALA A 133 23.73 0.37 8.63
CA ALA A 133 24.55 1.46 9.15
C ALA A 133 24.71 2.58 8.12
N ARG A 134 24.99 2.23 6.85
CA ARG A 134 25.04 3.20 5.75
C ARG A 134 23.71 3.92 5.54
N VAL A 135 22.59 3.20 5.63
CA VAL A 135 21.26 3.81 5.53
C VAL A 135 21.03 4.79 6.68
N TYR A 136 21.38 4.44 7.92
CA TYR A 136 21.27 5.35 9.06
C TYR A 136 22.13 6.60 8.89
N GLU A 137 23.38 6.46 8.43
CA GLU A 137 24.26 7.58 8.12
C GLU A 137 23.65 8.51 7.06
N GLN A 138 23.11 7.95 5.98
CA GLN A 138 22.47 8.72 4.92
C GLN A 138 21.22 9.46 5.41
N GLN A 139 20.36 8.80 6.19
CA GLN A 139 19.15 9.41 6.73
C GLN A 139 19.48 10.52 7.73
N LEU A 140 20.48 10.32 8.60
CA LEU A 140 20.97 11.37 9.51
C LEU A 140 21.55 12.57 8.74
N ALA A 141 22.36 12.32 7.71
CA ALA A 141 22.95 13.37 6.89
C ALA A 141 21.88 14.17 6.12
N ALA A 142 20.88 13.49 5.55
CA ALA A 142 19.76 14.12 4.85
C ALA A 142 18.91 14.97 5.80
N ALA A 143 18.63 14.45 7.00
CA ALA A 143 17.89 15.16 8.04
C ALA A 143 18.63 16.43 8.50
N ALA A 144 19.93 16.32 8.77
CA ALA A 144 20.78 17.46 9.13
C ALA A 144 20.85 18.52 8.01
N ALA A 145 20.97 18.10 6.74
CA ALA A 145 20.98 19.01 5.60
C ALA A 145 19.65 19.77 5.40
N ALA A 146 18.55 19.16 5.83
CA ALA A 146 17.21 19.75 5.77
C ALA A 146 16.82 20.54 7.04
N ASP A 147 17.69 20.59 8.06
CA ASP A 147 17.40 21.09 9.41
C ASP A 147 16.15 20.44 10.03
N LYS A 148 16.08 19.10 9.93
CA LYS A 148 14.96 18.29 10.40
C LYS A 148 15.41 17.11 11.24
N ARG A 149 14.50 16.60 12.05
CA ARG A 149 14.60 15.29 12.70
C ARG A 149 14.09 14.19 11.76
N VAL A 150 14.67 13.01 11.90
CA VAL A 150 14.21 11.79 11.23
C VAL A 150 13.90 10.71 12.27
N PHE A 151 12.85 9.96 12.02
CA PHE A 151 12.33 8.93 12.91
C PHE A 151 12.33 7.60 12.19
N PHE A 152 12.62 6.51 12.90
CA PHE A 152 12.74 5.18 12.31
C PHE A 152 12.03 4.10 13.13
N SER A 153 11.60 3.03 12.45
CA SER A 153 11.19 1.78 13.08
C SER A 153 11.44 0.61 12.12
N GLY A 154 11.74 -0.56 12.67
CA GLY A 154 12.07 -1.72 11.86
C GLY A 154 12.95 -2.72 12.61
N ASN A 155 13.71 -3.49 11.85
CA ASN A 155 14.66 -4.48 12.34
C ASN A 155 15.83 -4.61 11.33
N SER A 156 16.69 -5.62 11.48
CA SER A 156 17.84 -5.83 10.59
C SER A 156 17.49 -6.38 9.19
N VAL A 157 16.21 -6.60 8.89
CA VAL A 157 15.73 -6.99 7.55
C VAL A 157 15.11 -5.80 6.83
N PHE A 158 14.39 -4.92 7.52
CA PHE A 158 13.78 -3.75 6.92
C PHE A 158 13.67 -2.59 7.91
N CYS A 159 13.64 -1.37 7.38
CA CYS A 159 13.45 -0.17 8.18
C CYS A 159 12.62 0.86 7.42
N ILE A 160 11.80 1.62 8.15
CA ILE A 160 10.95 2.68 7.63
C ILE A 160 11.36 3.98 8.33
N PHE A 161 11.55 5.04 7.56
CA PHE A 161 11.93 6.35 8.06
C PHE A 161 10.94 7.43 7.64
N PHE A 162 10.63 8.33 8.57
CA PHE A 162 9.83 9.53 8.30
C PHE A 162 10.61 10.77 8.77
N ASP A 163 10.58 11.83 7.96
CA ASP A 163 10.95 13.16 8.44
C ASP A 163 9.87 13.73 9.36
N GLU A 164 10.26 14.72 10.17
CA GLU A 164 9.36 15.27 11.18
C GLU A 164 8.14 15.99 10.59
N ASP A 165 8.25 16.61 9.41
CA ASP A 165 7.14 17.29 8.75
C ASP A 165 6.05 16.31 8.32
N THR A 166 6.47 15.19 7.70
CA THR A 166 5.53 14.15 7.28
C THR A 166 4.91 13.50 8.51
N LEU A 167 5.70 13.27 9.56
CA LEU A 167 5.21 12.70 10.79
C LEU A 167 4.22 13.63 11.51
N ALA A 168 4.48 14.93 11.54
CA ALA A 168 3.55 15.93 12.07
C ALA A 168 2.21 15.90 11.33
N ARG A 169 2.22 15.78 10.00
CA ARG A 169 1.01 15.60 9.19
C ARG A 169 0.26 14.31 9.51
N ILE A 170 0.97 13.22 9.84
CA ILE A 170 0.35 11.95 10.24
C ILE A 170 -0.27 12.03 11.64
N LEU A 171 0.33 12.82 12.55
CA LEU A 171 -0.11 12.95 13.93
C LEU A 171 -1.19 14.00 14.14
N ASP A 172 -1.34 14.97 13.24
CA ASP A 172 -2.37 16.02 13.29
C ASP A 172 -3.75 15.43 13.71
N PRO A 173 -4.43 15.98 14.74
CA PRO A 173 -4.14 17.24 15.43
C PRO A 173 -3.17 17.12 16.62
N TYR A 174 -2.58 15.95 16.88
CA TYR A 174 -1.62 15.79 17.95
C TYR A 174 -0.27 16.41 17.58
N GLN A 175 0.37 17.05 18.54
CA GLN A 175 1.71 17.59 18.37
C GLN A 175 2.74 16.46 18.45
N LEU A 176 3.71 16.51 17.53
CA LEU A 176 4.90 15.67 17.61
C LEU A 176 5.67 16.04 18.91
N PRO A 177 6.17 15.07 19.69
CA PRO A 177 6.93 15.38 20.90
C PRO A 177 8.15 16.27 20.62
N GLU A 178 8.47 17.13 21.58
CA GLU A 178 9.57 18.09 21.49
C GLU A 178 10.92 17.35 21.45
N PRO A 179 12.00 17.98 20.91
CA PRO A 179 13.30 17.32 20.77
C PRO A 179 13.84 16.67 22.06
N HIS A 180 13.75 17.37 23.18
CA HIS A 180 14.23 16.87 24.49
C HIS A 180 13.43 15.65 25.00
N GLU A 181 12.20 15.44 24.51
CA GLU A 181 11.36 14.31 24.89
C GLU A 181 11.70 13.05 24.08
N THR A 182 12.22 13.22 22.87
CA THR A 182 12.54 12.13 21.95
C THR A 182 13.97 11.59 22.10
N GLU A 183 14.85 12.34 22.78
CA GLU A 183 16.24 11.94 23.08
C GLU A 183 16.34 10.61 23.85
N GLY A 184 15.36 10.30 24.71
CA GLY A 184 15.33 9.05 25.48
C GLY A 184 15.06 7.79 24.66
N GLY A 185 14.86 7.92 23.34
CA GLY A 185 14.66 6.77 22.45
C GLY A 185 13.37 5.98 22.70
N LEU A 186 12.38 6.58 23.38
CA LEU A 186 11.08 5.96 23.60
C LEU A 186 10.24 5.98 22.30
N PRO A 187 9.42 4.93 22.04
CA PRO A 187 8.48 4.95 20.93
C PRO A 187 7.49 6.11 21.00
N LEU A 188 7.09 6.67 19.85
CA LEU A 188 6.14 7.78 19.77
C LEU A 188 4.86 7.55 20.56
N LEU A 189 4.28 6.35 20.47
CA LEU A 189 3.05 6.04 21.19
C LEU A 189 3.21 6.16 22.72
N GLU A 190 4.39 5.82 23.24
CA GLU A 190 4.68 5.93 24.68
C GLU A 190 4.85 7.40 25.09
N LEU A 191 5.53 8.20 24.27
CA LEU A 191 5.67 9.65 24.51
C LEU A 191 4.32 10.36 24.48
N LEU A 192 3.47 10.03 23.50
CA LEU A 192 2.12 10.59 23.38
C LEU A 192 1.23 10.14 24.55
N ALA A 193 1.35 8.89 24.99
CA ALA A 193 0.62 8.38 26.15
C ALA A 193 1.07 9.06 27.46
N ALA A 194 2.36 9.36 27.62
CA ALA A 194 2.90 10.10 28.76
C ALA A 194 2.34 11.52 28.85
N LYS A 195 1.96 12.12 27.71
CA LYS A 195 1.23 13.40 27.63
C LYS A 195 -0.28 13.29 27.89
N GLY A 196 -0.77 12.11 28.31
CA GLY A 196 -2.18 11.87 28.61
C GLY A 196 -3.05 11.52 27.41
N LEU A 197 -2.48 11.31 26.22
CA LEU A 197 -3.25 10.91 25.04
C LEU A 197 -3.64 9.44 25.11
N GLN A 198 -4.89 9.15 24.79
CA GLN A 198 -5.40 7.78 24.74
C GLN A 198 -4.79 7.04 23.55
N ARG A 199 -4.08 5.93 23.81
CA ARG A 199 -3.39 5.12 22.79
C ARG A 199 -4.31 4.73 21.63
N GLN A 200 -5.56 4.40 21.93
CA GLN A 200 -6.56 4.04 20.93
C GLN A 200 -6.91 5.23 20.00
N ALA A 201 -7.04 6.43 20.55
CA ALA A 201 -7.35 7.63 19.79
C ALA A 201 -6.20 8.00 18.84
N VAL A 202 -4.96 7.93 19.32
CA VAL A 202 -3.75 8.13 18.49
C VAL A 202 -3.68 7.09 17.38
N THR A 203 -3.92 5.82 17.70
CA THR A 203 -3.90 4.72 16.72
C THR A 203 -4.92 4.91 15.61
N LEU A 204 -6.14 5.32 15.96
CA LEU A 204 -7.19 5.60 14.97
C LEU A 204 -6.84 6.81 14.10
N GLN A 205 -6.26 7.86 14.68
CA GLN A 205 -5.85 9.05 13.93
C GLN A 205 -4.75 8.74 12.90
N VAL A 206 -3.70 8.03 13.34
CA VAL A 206 -2.61 7.58 12.44
C VAL A 206 -3.19 6.74 11.30
N LEU A 207 -4.07 5.78 11.62
CA LEU A 207 -4.68 4.93 10.60
C LEU A 207 -5.54 5.73 9.61
N GLN A 208 -6.30 6.72 10.10
CA GLN A 208 -7.11 7.61 9.29
C GLN A 208 -6.21 8.38 8.31
N GLN A 209 -5.19 9.09 8.81
CA GLN A 209 -4.27 9.87 7.98
C GLN A 209 -3.58 9.01 6.93
N LEU A 210 -3.02 7.86 7.30
CA LEU A 210 -2.37 6.95 6.35
C LEU A 210 -3.34 6.36 5.31
N SER A 211 -4.63 6.31 5.60
CA SER A 211 -5.64 5.72 4.69
C SER A 211 -6.30 6.75 3.77
N SER A 212 -6.24 8.04 4.10
CA SER A 212 -6.93 9.11 3.36
C SER A 212 -6.00 10.15 2.73
N SER A 213 -4.79 10.33 3.24
CA SER A 213 -3.94 11.47 2.88
C SER A 213 -2.87 11.08 1.86
N TYR A 214 -2.78 11.86 0.78
CA TYR A 214 -1.74 11.71 -0.24
C TYR A 214 -0.47 12.50 0.12
N GLY A 215 0.63 12.16 -0.53
CA GLY A 215 1.89 12.90 -0.43
C GLY A 215 2.57 12.76 0.93
N LEU A 216 2.28 11.67 1.65
CA LEU A 216 3.03 11.30 2.85
C LEU A 216 4.23 10.46 2.40
N LYS A 217 5.42 11.06 2.42
CA LYS A 217 6.65 10.43 1.96
C LYS A 217 7.32 9.67 3.12
N TYR A 218 7.91 8.52 2.82
CA TYR A 218 8.77 7.80 3.76
C TYR A 218 9.93 7.17 2.99
N HIS A 219 11.04 6.93 3.69
CA HIS A 219 12.13 6.13 3.14
C HIS A 219 11.95 4.68 3.57
N PHE A 220 12.08 3.75 2.64
CA PHE A 220 11.99 2.32 2.90
C PHE A 220 13.30 1.64 2.54
N TRP A 221 13.83 0.91 3.51
CA TRP A 221 14.96 0.02 3.31
C TRP A 221 14.54 -1.42 3.53
N LEU A 222 14.91 -2.30 2.60
CA LEU A 222 14.79 -3.75 2.69
C LEU A 222 16.13 -4.35 2.29
N ARG A 223 16.74 -5.07 3.23
CA ARG A 223 18.08 -5.63 3.10
C ARG A 223 18.33 -6.27 1.73
N SER A 224 19.39 -5.81 1.09
CA SER A 224 19.92 -6.28 -0.19
C SER A 224 18.94 -6.19 -1.36
N SER A 225 17.85 -5.43 -1.21
CA SER A 225 16.74 -5.41 -2.18
C SER A 225 16.26 -4.00 -2.51
N ILE A 226 15.94 -3.18 -1.50
CA ILE A 226 15.31 -1.87 -1.68
C ILE A 226 15.99 -0.85 -0.76
N ASP A 227 16.30 0.31 -1.30
CA ASP A 227 16.75 1.49 -0.58
C ASP A 227 16.19 2.71 -1.33
N ALA A 228 14.97 3.13 -0.99
CA ALA A 228 14.20 4.05 -1.84
C ALA A 228 13.20 4.91 -1.07
N GLU A 229 12.90 6.08 -1.65
CA GLU A 229 11.76 6.90 -1.23
C GLU A 229 10.44 6.32 -1.77
N GLU A 230 9.44 6.26 -0.90
CA GLU A 230 8.10 5.76 -1.18
C GLU A 230 7.05 6.77 -0.69
N TYR A 231 5.83 6.64 -1.23
CA TYR A 231 4.66 7.35 -0.74
C TYR A 231 3.68 6.39 -0.11
N VAL A 232 3.09 6.80 1.01
CA VAL A 232 1.95 6.08 1.59
C VAL A 232 0.87 6.01 0.53
N PHE A 233 0.36 4.80 0.26
CA PHE A 233 -0.74 4.60 -0.67
C PHE A 233 -2.08 4.66 0.10
N PRO A 234 -2.81 5.79 0.11
CA PRO A 234 -3.97 5.98 0.98
C PRO A 234 -5.15 5.15 0.49
N PHE A 235 -5.27 3.92 0.99
CA PHE A 235 -6.14 2.94 0.35
C PHE A 235 -7.63 3.28 0.42
N ALA A 236 -8.10 3.99 1.45
CA ALA A 236 -9.49 4.40 1.53
C ALA A 236 -9.80 5.47 0.48
N ALA A 237 -8.92 6.47 0.33
CA ALA A 237 -9.03 7.47 -0.74
C ALA A 237 -8.87 6.82 -2.13
N ALA A 238 -7.97 5.85 -2.27
CA ALA A 238 -7.76 5.13 -3.52
C ALA A 238 -8.99 4.32 -3.95
N ARG A 239 -9.68 3.69 -2.99
CA ARG A 239 -10.96 3.01 -3.26
C ARG A 239 -12.03 3.99 -3.76
N ALA A 240 -12.15 5.14 -3.13
CA ALA A 240 -13.10 6.17 -3.56
C ALA A 240 -12.77 6.68 -4.98
N ALA A 241 -11.49 6.93 -5.27
CA ALA A 241 -11.04 7.33 -6.60
C ALA A 241 -11.29 6.24 -7.67
N ALA A 242 -11.09 4.96 -7.32
CA ALA A 242 -11.38 3.84 -8.22
C ALA A 242 -12.88 3.75 -8.56
N GLN A 243 -13.76 3.94 -7.58
CA GLN A 243 -15.20 3.92 -7.80
C GLN A 243 -15.64 5.00 -8.80
N GLN A 244 -15.04 6.19 -8.75
CA GLN A 244 -15.29 7.27 -9.73
C GLN A 244 -14.90 6.89 -11.17
N GLN A 245 -14.03 5.89 -11.34
CA GLN A 245 -13.60 5.37 -12.64
C GLN A 245 -14.32 4.06 -13.04
N GLY A 246 -15.43 3.71 -12.36
CA GLY A 246 -16.17 2.47 -12.60
C GLY A 246 -15.41 1.21 -12.17
N LEU A 247 -14.52 1.33 -11.18
CA LEU A 247 -13.76 0.23 -10.60
C LEU A 247 -14.23 -0.04 -9.16
N SER A 248 -14.77 -1.23 -8.93
CA SER A 248 -15.24 -1.68 -7.61
C SER A 248 -14.20 -2.56 -6.90
N CYS A 249 -13.86 -2.24 -5.65
CA CYS A 249 -12.89 -3.01 -4.87
C CYS A 249 -13.46 -4.36 -4.45
N CYS A 250 -12.87 -5.46 -4.90
CA CYS A 250 -13.30 -6.82 -4.55
C CYS A 250 -12.33 -7.56 -3.62
N LEU A 251 -11.10 -7.07 -3.45
CA LEU A 251 -10.09 -7.69 -2.58
C LEU A 251 -9.18 -6.64 -1.95
N SER A 252 -8.91 -6.80 -0.66
CA SER A 252 -7.89 -6.06 0.10
C SER A 252 -7.47 -6.91 1.29
N VAL A 253 -6.36 -7.62 1.16
CA VAL A 253 -5.93 -8.64 2.13
C VAL A 253 -4.43 -8.56 2.35
N SER A 254 -3.98 -8.69 3.61
CA SER A 254 -2.55 -8.73 3.91
C SER A 254 -1.88 -9.96 3.30
N PHE A 255 -0.60 -9.86 3.00
CA PHE A 255 0.18 -10.97 2.45
C PHE A 255 0.13 -12.25 3.31
N PRO A 256 0.24 -12.21 4.65
CA PRO A 256 0.04 -13.39 5.50
C PRO A 256 -1.33 -14.04 5.32
N ARG A 257 -2.40 -13.24 5.26
CA ARG A 257 -3.77 -13.76 5.07
C ARG A 257 -3.97 -14.31 3.67
N LEU A 258 -3.38 -13.68 2.65
CA LEU A 258 -3.41 -14.18 1.27
C LEU A 258 -2.70 -15.52 1.15
N LEU A 259 -1.51 -15.63 1.73
CA LEU A 259 -0.74 -16.87 1.71
C LEU A 259 -1.48 -18.00 2.42
N ALA A 260 -2.03 -17.72 3.61
CA ALA A 260 -2.84 -18.69 4.35
C ALA A 260 -4.04 -19.17 3.52
N ALA A 261 -4.79 -18.25 2.90
CA ALA A 261 -5.91 -18.58 2.03
C ALA A 261 -5.47 -19.41 0.81
N ALA A 262 -4.36 -19.03 0.16
CA ALA A 262 -3.84 -19.75 -1.00
C ALA A 262 -3.40 -21.18 -0.66
N THR A 263 -2.82 -21.40 0.54
CA THR A 263 -2.40 -22.72 1.03
C THR A 263 -3.55 -23.62 1.46
N SER A 264 -4.73 -23.08 1.74
CA SER A 264 -5.92 -23.85 2.12
C SER A 264 -6.94 -23.99 0.99
N HIS A 265 -6.76 -23.28 -0.12
CA HIS A 265 -7.72 -23.27 -1.22
C HIS A 265 -7.62 -24.55 -2.08
N PRO A 266 -8.76 -25.20 -2.42
CA PRO A 266 -8.76 -26.49 -3.13
C PRO A 266 -7.96 -26.52 -4.44
N THR A 267 -7.93 -25.41 -5.18
CA THR A 267 -7.27 -25.34 -6.49
C THR A 267 -5.85 -24.78 -6.45
N THR A 268 -5.49 -23.95 -5.48
CA THR A 268 -4.18 -23.28 -5.45
C THR A 268 -3.23 -23.85 -4.40
N ALA A 269 -3.73 -24.63 -3.45
CA ALA A 269 -2.94 -25.14 -2.33
C ALA A 269 -1.75 -25.96 -2.80
N ALA A 270 -1.96 -26.91 -3.72
CA ALA A 270 -0.91 -27.80 -4.21
C ALA A 270 0.25 -27.01 -4.86
N ASP A 271 -0.07 -26.07 -5.73
CA ASP A 271 0.94 -25.25 -6.43
C ASP A 271 1.61 -24.26 -5.48
N THR A 272 0.86 -23.66 -4.55
CA THR A 272 1.42 -22.74 -3.54
C THR A 272 2.39 -23.47 -2.63
N LEU A 273 2.03 -24.65 -2.13
CA LEU A 273 2.90 -25.47 -1.28
C LEU A 273 4.14 -25.94 -2.05
N ARG A 274 4.00 -26.33 -3.32
CA ARG A 274 5.13 -26.69 -4.18
C ARG A 274 6.08 -25.51 -4.39
N TRP A 275 5.54 -24.32 -4.68
CA TRP A 275 6.34 -23.09 -4.82
C TRP A 275 7.10 -22.78 -3.53
N LEU A 276 6.43 -22.83 -2.37
CA LEU A 276 7.08 -22.64 -1.07
C LEU A 276 8.19 -23.68 -0.83
N GLN A 277 7.98 -24.95 -1.18
CA GLN A 277 8.98 -26.01 -1.05
C GLN A 277 10.21 -25.78 -1.95
N GLN A 278 10.02 -25.30 -3.18
CA GLN A 278 11.12 -24.99 -4.10
C GLN A 278 12.00 -23.85 -3.56
N GLN A 279 11.42 -22.87 -2.85
CA GLN A 279 12.21 -21.82 -2.21
C GLN A 279 13.00 -22.33 -0.99
N LYS A 280 12.48 -23.33 -0.26
CA LYS A 280 13.12 -23.90 0.94
C LYS A 280 14.47 -24.57 0.66
N HIS A 281 14.75 -24.99 -0.58
CA HIS A 281 16.05 -25.56 -0.95
C HIS A 281 17.16 -24.51 -1.11
N LYS A 282 16.83 -23.20 -1.10
CA LYS A 282 17.80 -22.12 -1.37
C LYS A 282 18.29 -21.33 -0.15
N ARG A 283 17.57 -21.31 0.99
CA ARG A 283 18.00 -20.77 2.31
C ARG A 283 16.84 -20.90 3.33
N SER A 284 17.05 -21.70 4.38
CA SER A 284 16.17 -21.99 5.54
C SER A 284 14.70 -22.42 5.26
N ARG A 285 14.14 -23.26 6.16
CA ARG A 285 12.81 -23.91 5.98
C ARG A 285 11.61 -22.97 6.22
N GLN A 286 11.80 -21.83 6.90
CA GLN A 286 10.76 -20.92 7.36
C GLN A 286 11.32 -19.49 7.46
N LEU A 287 10.47 -18.48 7.18
CA LEU A 287 10.82 -17.06 7.39
C LEU A 287 11.13 -16.82 8.88
N THR A 288 12.21 -16.09 9.16
CA THR A 288 12.51 -15.63 10.54
C THR A 288 11.43 -14.65 11.01
N PRO A 289 11.26 -14.42 12.34
CA PRO A 289 10.29 -13.43 12.83
C PRO A 289 10.46 -12.03 12.20
N GLN A 290 11.71 -11.62 11.94
CA GLN A 290 12.00 -10.34 11.29
C GLN A 290 11.58 -10.31 9.82
N GLN A 291 11.81 -11.40 9.08
CA GLN A 291 11.32 -11.55 7.70
C GLN A 291 9.80 -11.65 7.63
N GLN A 292 9.16 -12.30 8.61
CA GLN A 292 7.70 -12.35 8.71
C GLN A 292 7.12 -10.95 8.94
N ALA A 293 7.77 -10.12 9.75
CA ALA A 293 7.36 -8.72 9.94
C ALA A 293 7.47 -7.92 8.62
N ALA A 294 8.57 -8.07 7.87
CA ALA A 294 8.73 -7.44 6.55
C ALA A 294 7.64 -7.91 5.56
N PHE A 295 7.36 -9.22 5.53
CA PHE A 295 6.30 -9.79 4.69
C PHE A 295 4.90 -9.29 5.07
N ALA A 296 4.64 -9.15 6.38
CA ALA A 296 3.35 -8.69 6.89
C ALA A 296 3.05 -7.23 6.53
N LEU A 297 4.07 -6.40 6.30
CA LEU A 297 3.93 -5.00 5.91
C LEU A 297 3.08 -4.81 4.64
N TYR A 298 3.07 -5.81 3.75
CA TYR A 298 2.42 -5.73 2.45
C TYR A 298 1.01 -6.33 2.43
N LYS A 299 0.23 -5.86 1.46
CA LYS A 299 -1.08 -6.40 1.10
C LYS A 299 -1.25 -6.52 -0.40
N ALA A 300 -2.17 -7.37 -0.80
CA ALA A 300 -2.71 -7.43 -2.15
C ALA A 300 -4.08 -6.74 -2.21
N PHE A 301 -4.41 -6.19 -3.36
CA PHE A 301 -5.72 -5.65 -3.66
C PHE A 301 -6.17 -6.01 -5.09
N ALA A 302 -7.48 -5.99 -5.30
CA ALA A 302 -8.07 -6.09 -6.63
C ALA A 302 -9.30 -5.20 -6.75
N PHE A 303 -9.41 -4.53 -7.88
CA PHE A 303 -10.61 -3.84 -8.33
C PHE A 303 -11.13 -4.51 -9.61
N VAL A 304 -12.44 -4.52 -9.79
CA VAL A 304 -13.11 -5.06 -10.98
C VAL A 304 -13.76 -3.90 -11.73
N LYS A 305 -13.59 -3.84 -13.05
CA LYS A 305 -14.29 -2.92 -13.92
C LYS A 305 -15.75 -3.31 -14.01
N GLU A 306 -16.62 -2.40 -13.62
CA GLU A 306 -18.06 -2.57 -13.71
C GLU A 306 -18.49 -2.70 -15.18
N ALA A 307 -19.48 -3.54 -15.43
CA ALA A 307 -20.12 -3.57 -16.74
C ALA A 307 -20.80 -2.22 -16.98
N PRO A 308 -20.81 -1.71 -18.23
CA PRO A 308 -21.63 -0.55 -18.55
C PRO A 308 -23.07 -0.87 -18.15
N SER A 309 -23.61 -0.11 -17.20
CA SER A 309 -25.00 -0.26 -16.82
C SER A 309 -25.85 -0.03 -18.06
N SER A 310 -26.71 -0.98 -18.41
CA SER A 310 -27.77 -0.76 -19.38
C SER A 310 -28.71 0.27 -18.76
N SER A 311 -28.42 1.55 -18.95
CA SER A 311 -29.29 2.63 -18.51
C SER A 311 -30.63 2.44 -19.19
N SER A 312 -31.61 2.01 -18.41
CA SER A 312 -33.02 2.09 -18.72
C SER A 312 -33.34 3.55 -19.03
N SER A 313 -33.54 3.83 -20.32
CA SER A 313 -34.23 5.00 -20.82
C SER A 313 -35.67 4.98 -20.29
N SER A 314 -35.86 5.41 -19.04
CA SER A 314 -37.16 5.81 -18.55
C SER A 314 -37.30 7.30 -18.86
N SER A 315 -37.68 7.56 -20.11
CA SER A 315 -38.37 8.78 -20.49
C SER A 315 -39.59 8.93 -19.60
N SER A 316 -39.49 9.73 -18.54
CA SER A 316 -40.65 10.21 -17.79
C SER A 316 -41.32 11.26 -18.67
N SER A 317 -42.30 10.81 -19.44
CA SER A 317 -43.28 11.67 -20.08
C SER A 317 -44.02 12.46 -19.00
N SER A 318 -43.77 13.76 -18.99
CA SER A 318 -44.55 14.77 -18.29
C SER A 318 -46.00 14.70 -18.77
N SER A 319 -46.88 14.14 -17.92
CA SER A 319 -48.32 14.30 -18.05
C SER A 319 -48.79 15.17 -16.90
N SER A 320 -48.89 16.47 -17.16
CA SER A 320 -49.62 17.42 -16.34
C SER A 320 -51.11 17.08 -16.40
N ASN A 321 -51.71 16.78 -15.25
CA ASN A 321 -53.13 17.09 -15.08
C ASN A 321 -53.41 17.48 -13.62
N SER A 322 -53.78 18.74 -13.48
CA SER A 322 -54.24 19.42 -12.28
C SER A 322 -55.76 19.31 -12.17
N SER A 323 -56.28 18.87 -11.02
CA SER A 323 -57.61 19.31 -10.53
C SER A 323 -57.86 18.87 -9.09
N SER A 324 -57.72 19.84 -8.18
CA SER A 324 -58.66 20.24 -7.11
C SER A 324 -59.59 19.21 -6.44
N GLY A 325 -59.54 19.19 -5.09
CA GLY A 325 -60.60 18.69 -4.20
C GLY A 325 -60.03 18.27 -2.83
N ALA A 326 -59.87 19.19 -1.88
CA ALA A 326 -60.81 19.48 -0.78
C ALA A 326 -60.69 18.53 0.45
N ALA A 327 -60.20 19.13 1.55
CA ALA A 327 -60.54 18.95 2.97
C ALA A 327 -60.71 17.54 3.58
N GLN A 328 -59.96 17.22 4.66
CA GLN A 328 -60.46 17.33 6.05
C GLN A 328 -59.41 16.93 7.10
N GLN A 329 -59.56 17.56 8.27
CA GLN A 329 -58.81 17.41 9.52
C GLN A 329 -59.04 16.06 10.24
N THR A 330 -58.30 15.92 11.35
CA THR A 330 -58.42 14.96 12.49
C THR A 330 -57.58 13.71 12.35
N GLY A 331 -56.90 13.19 13.36
CA GLY A 331 -56.75 13.58 14.76
C GLY A 331 -55.58 12.80 15.38
N ALA A 332 -55.19 13.19 16.59
CA ALA A 332 -54.10 12.64 17.37
C ALA A 332 -54.30 11.15 17.74
N SER A 333 -53.20 10.39 17.90
CA SER A 333 -52.75 9.89 19.21
C SER A 333 -51.72 8.74 19.10
N ALA A 334 -50.73 8.83 20.00
CA ALA A 334 -50.04 7.79 20.76
C ALA A 334 -49.73 6.41 20.13
N GLY A 335 -48.46 6.01 20.22
CA GLY A 335 -48.03 4.65 19.92
C GLY A 335 -46.60 4.32 20.35
N ASN A 336 -46.42 4.16 21.66
CA ASN A 336 -45.40 3.38 22.38
C ASN A 336 -44.02 3.08 21.76
N SER A 337 -43.03 3.65 22.44
CA SER A 337 -41.72 3.06 22.74
C SER A 337 -41.83 1.76 23.55
N SER A 338 -41.23 0.68 23.05
CA SER A 338 -40.47 -0.33 23.82
C SER A 338 -40.07 -1.50 22.91
N ASN A 339 -38.77 -1.76 22.73
CA ASN A 339 -38.21 -3.05 23.12
C ASN A 339 -36.68 -3.05 23.06
N SER A 340 -36.12 -3.38 24.23
CA SER A 340 -34.81 -3.96 24.47
C SER A 340 -34.58 -5.22 23.65
N SER A 341 -33.31 -5.54 23.36
CA SER A 341 -32.60 -6.73 23.91
C SER A 341 -31.30 -7.01 23.14
N SER A 342 -30.19 -6.90 23.88
CA SER A 342 -29.16 -7.95 24.05
C SER A 342 -28.67 -8.75 22.84
N LEU A 343 -27.44 -8.49 22.38
CA LEU A 343 -26.21 -9.25 22.67
C LEU A 343 -25.01 -8.71 21.87
#